data_AF-A0A345YCU5-F1
#
_entry.id   AF-A0A345YCU5-F1
#
_cell.length_a   1.000
_cell.length_b   1.000
_cell.length_c   1.000
_cell.angle_alpha   90.00
_cell.angle_beta   90.00
_cell.angle_gamma   90.00
#
_symmetry.space_group_name_H-M   'P 1'
#
loop_
_entity.id
_entity.type
_entity.pdbx_description
1 polymer ?
#
loop_
_entity_poly.entity_id
_entity_poly.type
_entity_poly.pdbx_seq_one_letter_code
_entity_poly.pdbx_strand_id
1 'polypeptide(L)' 'MNRPLSLAVMALLPLAIGPLPAQARSITAQICGGGTIEIPIERDRQPQAPCTAKGCHAGSCRKKFDSAQ' A
#
# COMPACT_ATOMS: atom_id res chain seq x y z
N MET A 1 21.76 -38.08 19.13
CA MET A 1 21.50 -37.30 17.90
C MET A 1 22.05 -35.88 18.01
N ASN A 2 23.12 -35.61 17.27
CA ASN A 2 23.56 -34.37 16.61
C ASN A 2 23.03 -32.98 17.05
N ARG A 3 23.05 -32.64 18.34
CA ARG A 3 22.78 -31.27 18.85
C ARG A 3 23.44 -30.13 18.05
N PRO A 4 24.72 -30.22 17.62
CA PRO A 4 25.32 -29.13 16.85
C PRO A 4 24.74 -28.98 15.45
N LEU A 5 24.33 -30.08 14.80
CA LEU A 5 23.67 -30.05 13.49
C LEU A 5 22.32 -29.37 13.57
N SER A 6 21.54 -29.68 14.61
CA SER A 6 20.22 -29.07 14.82
C SER A 6 20.31 -27.56 15.01
N LEU A 7 21.32 -27.08 15.75
CA LEU A 7 21.57 -25.65 15.94
C LEU A 7 22.01 -24.97 14.63
N ALA A 8 22.87 -25.62 13.84
CA ALA A 8 23.31 -25.11 12.54
C ALA A 8 22.14 -24.96 11.55
N VAL A 9 21.22 -25.93 11.52
CA VAL A 9 20.01 -25.86 10.69
C VAL A 9 19.09 -24.72 11.14
N MET A 10 18.89 -24.54 12.44
CA MET A 10 18.06 -23.45 12.98
C MET A 10 18.63 -22.06 12.71
N ALA A 11 19.96 -21.92 12.68
CA ALA A 11 20.61 -20.64 12.36
C ALA A 11 20.30 -20.15 10.93
N LEU A 12 19.93 -21.04 10.01
CA LEU A 12 19.59 -20.70 8.62
C LEU A 12 18.11 -20.30 8.45
N LEU A 13 17.29 -20.48 9.48
CA LEU A 13 15.84 -20.26 9.40
C LEU A 13 15.45 -18.82 8.99
N PRO A 14 16.09 -17.74 9.52
CA PRO A 14 15.77 -16.37 9.10
C PRO A 14 16.06 -16.11 7.62
N LEU A 15 17.07 -16.78 7.06
CA LEU A 15 17.44 -16.70 5.65
C LEU A 15 16.37 -17.34 4.75
N ALA A 16 15.80 -18.47 5.20
CA ALA A 16 14.76 -19.20 4.46
C ALA A 16 13.40 -18.50 4.52
N ILE A 17 13.07 -17.86 5.64
CA ILE A 17 11.79 -17.14 5.83
C ILE A 17 11.83 -15.77 5.15
N GLY A 18 13.01 -15.14 5.09
CA GLY A 18 13.15 -13.78 4.57
C GLY A 18 12.61 -12.72 5.55
N PRO A 19 12.69 -11.43 5.18
CA PRO A 19 12.17 -10.36 6.01
C PRO A 19 10.66 -10.49 6.15
N LEU A 20 10.15 -10.37 7.39
CA LEU A 20 8.72 -10.34 7.61
C LEU A 20 8.12 -9.14 6.84
N PRO A 21 6.90 -9.28 6.29
CA PRO A 21 6.23 -8.17 5.64
C PRO A 21 6.02 -7.04 6.66
N ALA A 22 6.78 -5.96 6.50
CA ALA A 22 6.58 -4.74 7.28
C ALA A 22 5.31 -4.04 6.77
N GLN A 23 4.28 -3.99 7.60
CA GLN A 23 3.13 -3.13 7.34
C GLN A 23 3.57 -1.68 7.55
N ALA A 24 3.80 -0.95 6.46
CA ALA A 24 4.05 0.48 6.53
C ALA A 24 2.81 1.18 7.10
N ARG A 25 2.96 1.78 8.29
CA ARG A 25 1.93 2.58 8.96
C ARG A 25 2.02 4.06 8.64
N SER A 26 3.17 4.48 8.11
CA SER A 26 3.44 5.87 7.75
C SER A 26 4.38 5.93 6.55
N ILE A 27 4.27 7.02 5.80
CA ILE A 27 5.23 7.44 4.77
C ILE A 27 6.11 8.50 5.42
N THR A 28 7.41 8.24 5.51
CA THR A 28 8.39 9.22 5.98
C THR A 28 9.01 9.93 4.78
N ALA A 29 8.97 11.27 4.78
CA ALA A 29 9.58 12.09 3.73
C ALA A 29 10.52 13.14 4.31
N GLN A 30 11.61 13.43 3.60
CA GLN A 30 12.50 14.54 3.92
C GLN A 30 11.91 15.83 3.36
N ILE A 31 12.01 16.92 4.12
CA ILE A 31 11.58 18.25 3.67
C ILE A 31 12.77 19.07 3.18
N CYS A 32 12.53 19.90 2.16
CA CYS A 32 13.50 20.88 1.69
C CYS A 32 13.84 21.84 2.84
N GLY A 33 15.14 22.04 3.10
CA GLY A 33 15.61 22.82 4.26
C GLY A 33 15.91 21.97 5.51
N GLY A 34 15.68 20.67 5.45
CA GLY A 34 16.03 19.72 6.50
C GLY A 34 14.86 19.39 7.44
N GLY A 35 14.93 18.21 8.05
CA GLY A 35 13.84 17.65 8.86
C GLY A 35 13.03 16.61 8.10
N THR A 36 12.21 15.85 8.84
CA THR A 36 11.38 14.76 8.33
C THR A 36 9.92 14.98 8.69
N ILE A 37 9.01 14.61 7.80
CA ILE A 37 7.58 14.50 8.09
C ILE A 37 7.15 13.03 8.07
N GLU A 38 6.23 12.67 8.96
CA GLU A 38 5.56 11.37 8.95
C GLU A 38 4.09 11.55 8.54
N ILE A 39 3.68 10.83 7.50
CA ILE A 39 2.32 10.86 6.97
C ILE A 39 1.68 9.52 7.32
N PRO A 40 0.72 9.44 8.26
CA PRO A 40 0.07 8.18 8.61
C PRO A 40 -0.72 7.62 7.43
N ILE A 41 -0.67 6.29 7.24
CA ILE A 41 -1.44 5.59 6.22
C ILE A 41 -2.68 4.99 6.89
N GLU A 42 -3.81 5.68 6.78
CA GLU A 42 -5.12 5.13 7.12
C GLU A 42 -5.65 4.34 5.91
N ARG A 43 -5.84 3.02 6.05
CA ARG A 43 -6.50 2.19 5.04
C ARG A 43 -7.95 1.99 5.41
N ASP A 44 -8.82 2.89 4.94
CA ASP A 44 -10.24 2.61 4.92
C ASP A 44 -10.56 1.55 3.86
N ARG A 45 -11.60 0.73 4.08
CA ARG A 45 -12.15 -0.14 3.03
C ARG A 45 -12.66 0.77 1.91
N GLN A 46 -12.02 0.73 0.75
CA GLN A 46 -12.49 1.43 -0.45
C GLN A 46 -13.92 0.96 -0.77
N PRO A 47 -14.95 1.82 -0.65
CA PRO A 47 -16.26 1.49 -1.16
C PRO A 47 -16.18 1.48 -2.70
N GLN A 48 -16.74 0.48 -3.38
CA GLN A 48 -16.90 0.57 -4.84
C GLN A 48 -17.85 1.72 -5.15
N ALA A 49 -17.33 2.79 -5.77
CA ALA A 49 -18.17 3.92 -6.15
C ALA A 49 -19.00 3.57 -7.41
N PRO A 50 -20.34 3.78 -7.42
CA PRO A 50 -21.06 3.90 -8.68
C PRO A 50 -20.50 5.08 -9.48
N CYS A 51 -20.53 5.01 -10.82
CA CYS A 51 -19.99 6.04 -11.71
C CYS A 51 -20.71 7.39 -11.53
N THR A 52 -20.28 8.18 -10.55
CA THR A 52 -20.85 9.49 -10.20
C THR A 52 -19.84 10.62 -10.37
N ALA A 53 -18.64 10.35 -10.89
CA ALA A 53 -17.57 11.33 -11.07
C ALA A 53 -17.95 12.41 -12.11
N LYS A 54 -18.72 13.40 -11.68
CA LYS A 54 -18.83 14.68 -12.37
C LYS A 54 -17.49 15.39 -12.24
N GLY A 55 -16.69 15.38 -13.30
CA GLY A 55 -15.47 16.18 -13.41
C GLY A 55 -14.17 15.42 -13.71
N CYS A 56 -14.18 14.09 -13.76
CA CYS A 56 -12.98 13.34 -14.14
C CYS A 56 -12.82 13.35 -15.67
N HIS A 57 -11.83 14.08 -16.19
CA HIS A 57 -11.64 14.28 -17.64
C HIS A 57 -11.13 13.05 -18.39
N ALA A 58 -10.60 12.06 -17.69
CA ALA A 58 -10.05 10.81 -18.25
C ALA A 58 -11.04 9.61 -18.20
N GLY A 59 -12.25 9.80 -17.65
CA GLY A 59 -13.28 8.75 -17.59
C GLY A 59 -14.24 8.78 -18.79
N SER A 60 -14.76 7.62 -19.21
CA SER A 60 -15.76 7.48 -20.30
C SER A 60 -17.19 7.94 -19.91
N CYS A 61 -17.37 8.54 -18.73
CA CYS A 61 -18.65 8.79 -18.08
C CYS A 61 -19.17 10.24 -18.24
N ARG A 62 -19.24 10.78 -19.46
CA ARG A 62 -19.89 12.09 -19.72
C ARG A 62 -21.42 11.95 -19.86
N LYS A 63 -22.17 12.96 -19.39
CA LYS A 63 -23.63 13.08 -19.60
C LYS A 63 -23.91 13.40 -21.08
N LYS A 64 -24.72 12.56 -21.78
CA LYS A 64 -25.14 12.77 -23.18
C LYS A 64 -26.47 13.54 -23.20
N PHE A 65 -26.66 14.41 -24.19
CA PHE A 65 -27.91 15.17 -24.37
C PHE A 65 -29.03 14.25 -24.82
N ASP A 66 -30.23 14.41 -24.26
CA ASP A 66 -31.45 13.76 -24.75
C ASP A 66 -32.02 14.63 -25.88
N SER A 67 -32.14 14.06 -27.08
CA SER A 67 -32.61 14.75 -28.28
C SER A 67 -34.14 14.88 -28.37
N ALA A 68 -34.88 14.32 -27.42
CA ALA A 68 -36.33 14.46 -27.33
C ALA A 68 -36.78 15.64 -26.44
N GLN A 69 -35.82 16.38 -25.85
CA GLN A 69 -36.04 17.66 -25.18
C GLN A 69 -35.81 18.84 -26.13
#